data_AF-A0A924NUI9-F1
#
_entry.id   AF-A0A924NUI9-F1
#
_cell.length_a   1.000
_cell.length_b   1.000
_cell.length_c   1.000
_cell.angle_alpha   90.00
_cell.angle_beta   90.00
_cell.angle_gamma   90.00
#
_symmetry.space_group_name_H-M   'P 1'
#
loop_
_entity.id
_entity.type
_entity.pdbx_description
1 polymer ?
#
loop_
_entity_poly.entity_id
_entity_poly.type
_entity_poly.pdbx_seq_one_letter_code
_entity_poly.pdbx_strand_id
1 'polypeptide(L)'
;EYRWDAATGRAVLMEINGRYWGSYPLAVQCGVDFGVLSYSIESGLPLPYLPPILWGQRCRMVSTELKRLVRICLQPSKIVDRTFAVRPAAEIWRFVRDFFRPGVGYYVWDASDPQPFYADVKNLLRKALKRF
;
A
#
# COMPACT_ATOMS: atom_id res chain seq x y z
N GLU A 1 -9.46 -6.10 -10.84
CA GLU A 1 -8.08 -5.90 -11.28
C GLU A 1 -7.97 -6.07 -12.78
N TYR A 2 -7.08 -5.33 -13.43
CA TYR A 2 -6.79 -5.44 -14.86
C TYR A 2 -5.28 -5.66 -15.06
N ARG A 3 -4.91 -6.37 -16.13
CA ARG A 3 -3.53 -6.36 -16.65
C ARG A 3 -3.48 -5.56 -17.93
N TRP A 4 -2.49 -4.69 -18.03
CA TRP A 4 -2.22 -3.90 -19.22
C TRP A 4 -1.15 -4.58 -20.07
N ASP A 5 -1.46 -4.80 -21.35
CA ASP A 5 -0.49 -5.21 -22.36
C ASP A 5 -0.08 -3.98 -23.20
N ALA A 6 1.17 -3.57 -23.05
CA ALA A 6 1.72 -2.43 -23.76
C ALA A 6 1.95 -2.69 -25.25
N ALA A 7 2.12 -3.96 -25.67
CA ALA A 7 2.33 -4.31 -27.07
C ALA A 7 1.03 -4.17 -27.88
N THR A 8 -0.10 -4.55 -27.28
CA THR A 8 -1.41 -4.46 -27.94
C THR A 8 -2.21 -3.23 -27.54
N GLY A 9 -1.80 -2.50 -26.49
CA GLY A 9 -2.54 -1.35 -25.97
C GLY A 9 -3.87 -1.74 -25.32
N ARG A 10 -3.97 -2.95 -24.76
CA ARG A 10 -5.22 -3.49 -24.23
C ARG A 10 -5.13 -3.79 -22.74
N ALA A 11 -6.18 -3.42 -22.01
CA ALA A 11 -6.41 -3.89 -20.66
C ALA A 11 -7.31 -5.14 -20.69
N VAL A 12 -6.94 -6.18 -19.94
CA VAL A 12 -7.73 -7.40 -19.76
C VAL A 12 -8.19 -7.50 -18.31
N LEU A 13 -9.50 -7.72 -18.10
CA LEU A 13 -10.07 -7.94 -16.77
C LEU A 13 -9.53 -9.25 -16.20
N MET A 14 -8.97 -9.19 -15.01
CA MET A 14 -8.42 -10.37 -14.32
C MET A 14 -9.36 -10.90 -13.26
N GLU A 15 -9.88 -10.00 -12.43
CA GLU A 15 -10.64 -10.37 -11.23
C GLU A 15 -11.58 -9.21 -10.83
N ILE A 16 -12.71 -9.55 -10.23
CA ILE A 16 -13.57 -8.60 -9.51
C ILE A 16 -13.53 -8.99 -8.03
N ASN A 17 -13.10 -8.06 -7.18
CA ASN A 17 -13.03 -8.27 -5.74
C ASN A 17 -14.33 -7.76 -5.10
N GLY A 18 -15.13 -8.66 -4.51
CA GLY A 18 -16.36 -8.32 -3.79
C GLY A 18 -16.15 -7.70 -2.40
N ARG A 19 -14.96 -7.17 -2.13
CA ARG A 19 -14.55 -6.57 -0.85
C ARG A 19 -13.46 -5.54 -1.08
N TYR A 20 -13.20 -4.68 -0.09
CA TYR A 20 -12.06 -3.78 -0.12
C TYR A 20 -10.74 -4.55 -0.23
N TRP A 21 -9.87 -4.08 -1.12
CA TRP A 21 -8.60 -4.70 -1.42
C TRP A 21 -7.47 -4.11 -0.57
N GLY A 22 -6.33 -4.79 -0.52
CA GLY A 22 -5.16 -4.32 0.23
C GLY A 22 -4.69 -2.94 -0.21
N SER A 23 -4.90 -2.55 -1.47
CA SER A 23 -4.55 -1.22 -1.98
C SER A 23 -5.51 -0.09 -1.58
N TYR A 24 -6.52 -0.38 -0.75
CA TYR A 24 -7.54 0.59 -0.36
C TYR A 24 -6.98 1.89 0.24
N PRO A 25 -5.98 1.89 1.14
CA PRO A 25 -5.41 3.13 1.68
C PRO A 25 -4.83 4.07 0.61
N LEU A 26 -4.30 3.53 -0.49
CA LEU A 26 -3.84 4.36 -1.61
C LEU A 26 -5.02 5.05 -2.31
N ALA A 27 -6.14 4.36 -2.52
CA ALA A 27 -7.32 4.94 -3.15
C ALA A 27 -7.87 6.11 -2.34
N VAL A 28 -7.99 5.94 -1.02
CA VAL A 28 -8.42 7.01 -0.10
C VAL A 28 -7.48 8.22 -0.20
N GLN A 29 -6.16 8.00 -0.19
CA GLN A 29 -5.15 9.06 -0.34
C GLN A 29 -5.13 9.72 -1.73
N CYS A 30 -5.72 9.07 -2.74
CA CYS A 30 -5.96 9.65 -4.05
C CYS A 30 -7.30 10.39 -4.15
N GLY A 31 -8.08 10.47 -3.07
CA GLY A 31 -9.40 11.12 -3.04
C GLY A 31 -10.58 10.20 -3.32
N VAL A 32 -10.37 8.88 -3.36
CA VAL A 32 -11.40 7.89 -3.68
C VAL A 32 -11.68 7.00 -2.47
N ASP A 33 -12.68 7.39 -1.68
CA ASP A 33 -13.13 6.66 -0.50
C ASP A 33 -14.28 5.71 -0.86
N PHE A 34 -13.94 4.49 -1.28
CA PHE A 34 -14.94 3.45 -1.57
C PHE A 34 -15.76 3.05 -0.34
N GLY A 35 -15.24 3.26 0.87
CA GLY A 35 -15.93 2.97 2.12
C GLY A 35 -17.16 3.85 2.31
N VAL A 36 -16.96 5.17 2.27
CA VAL A 36 -18.04 6.15 2.41
C VAL A 36 -19.01 6.05 1.23
N LEU A 37 -18.51 5.84 0.00
CA LEU A 37 -19.37 5.65 -1.16
C LEU A 37 -20.30 4.45 -1.02
N SER A 38 -19.75 3.29 -0.63
CA SER A 38 -20.56 2.08 -0.46
C SER A 38 -21.56 2.25 0.68
N TYR A 39 -21.14 2.84 1.80
CA TYR A 39 -22.04 3.13 2.91
C TYR A 39 -23.21 4.05 2.51
N SER A 40 -22.93 5.13 1.76
CA SER A 40 -23.97 6.05 1.30
C SER A 40 -24.98 5.37 0.39
N ILE A 41 -24.52 4.56 -0.57
CA ILE A 41 -25.38 3.85 -1.52
C ILE A 41 -26.30 2.87 -0.77
N GLU A 42 -25.71 2.01 0.06
CA GLU A 42 -26.46 0.97 0.79
C GLU A 42 -27.43 1.56 1.82
N SER A 43 -27.11 2.73 2.37
CA SER A 43 -27.97 3.43 3.34
C SER A 43 -29.00 4.37 2.69
N GLY A 44 -29.03 4.46 1.35
CA GLY A 44 -29.90 5.39 0.61
C GLY A 44 -29.59 6.87 0.90
N LEU A 45 -28.38 7.19 1.34
CA LEU A 45 -27.93 8.55 1.59
C LEU A 45 -27.44 9.21 0.30
N PRO A 46 -27.43 10.56 0.22
CA PRO A 46 -26.74 11.26 -0.84
C PRO A 46 -25.28 10.83 -0.94
N LEU A 47 -24.77 10.75 -2.17
CA LEU A 47 -23.35 10.47 -2.39
C LEU A 47 -22.50 11.62 -1.82
N PRO A 48 -21.40 11.30 -1.11
CA PRO A 48 -20.50 12.32 -0.60
C PRO A 48 -19.84 13.07 -1.77
N TYR A 49 -19.46 14.32 -1.52
CA TYR A 49 -18.54 15.01 -2.41
C TYR A 49 -17.17 14.33 -2.34
N LEU A 50 -16.65 13.88 -3.48
CA LEU A 50 -15.28 13.37 -3.60
C LEU A 50 -14.36 14.50 -4.08
N PRO A 51 -13.21 14.72 -3.44
CA PRO A 51 -12.24 15.67 -3.93
C PRO A 51 -11.68 15.24 -5.30
N PRO A 52 -11.09 16.16 -6.07
CA PRO A 52 -10.39 15.81 -7.30
C PRO A 52 -9.34 14.73 -7.08
N ILE A 53 -9.22 13.81 -8.05
CA ILE A 53 -8.25 12.72 -7.98
C ILE A 53 -6.84 13.29 -7.89
N LEU A 54 -6.11 12.87 -6.85
CA LEU A 54 -4.71 13.21 -6.67
C LEU A 54 -3.82 12.20 -7.39
N TRP A 55 -3.02 12.70 -8.33
CA TRP A 55 -2.10 11.88 -9.12
C TRP A 55 -0.71 11.84 -8.48
N GLY A 56 0.06 10.80 -8.79
CA GLY A 56 1.45 10.68 -8.34
C GLY A 56 1.61 10.30 -6.87
N GLN A 57 0.51 9.99 -6.18
CA GLN A 57 0.52 9.55 -4.80
C GLN A 57 1.23 8.19 -4.66
N ARG A 58 1.93 8.03 -3.54
CA ARG A 58 2.47 6.74 -3.11
C ARG A 58 1.94 6.47 -1.71
N CYS A 59 1.57 5.24 -1.45
CA CYS A 59 1.20 4.80 -0.13
C CYS A 59 2.15 3.70 0.30
N ARG A 60 2.68 3.79 1.52
CA ARG A 60 3.72 2.87 2.01
C ARG A 60 3.32 2.11 3.26
N MET A 61 3.80 0.87 3.33
CA MET A 61 3.67 0.01 4.51
C MET A 61 5.06 -0.34 5.02
N VAL A 62 5.53 0.44 6.01
CA VAL A 62 6.92 0.40 6.53
C VAL A 62 7.33 -1.01 6.95
N SER A 63 6.43 -1.75 7.60
CA SER A 63 6.69 -3.13 8.05
C SER A 63 7.04 -4.08 6.88
N THR A 64 6.42 -3.90 5.71
CA THR A 64 6.70 -4.72 4.52
C THR A 64 7.93 -4.22 3.78
N GLU A 65 8.14 -2.92 3.73
CA GLU A 65 9.38 -2.37 3.17
C GLU A 65 10.61 -2.82 3.96
N LEU A 66 10.56 -2.86 5.30
CA LEU A 66 11.64 -3.37 6.14
C LEU A 66 11.92 -4.85 5.86
N LYS A 67 10.89 -5.69 5.78
CA LYS A 67 11.06 -7.11 5.39
C LYS A 67 11.72 -7.25 4.03
N ARG A 68 11.33 -6.39 3.07
CA ARG A 68 11.92 -6.35 1.74
C ARG A 68 13.38 -5.89 1.79
N LEU A 69 13.72 -4.86 2.56
CA LEU A 69 15.10 -4.39 2.73
C LEU A 69 15.99 -5.47 3.36
N VAL A 70 15.51 -6.18 4.41
CA VAL A 70 16.22 -7.33 4.98
C VAL A 70 16.47 -8.40 3.92
N ARG A 71 15.47 -8.71 3.08
CA ARG A 71 15.63 -9.67 1.97
C ARG A 71 16.71 -9.22 0.98
N ILE A 72 16.71 -7.95 0.60
CA ILE A 72 17.64 -7.40 -0.40
C ILE A 72 19.06 -7.29 0.15
N CYS A 73 19.22 -6.80 1.38
CA CYS A 73 20.53 -6.51 1.96
C CYS A 73 21.21 -7.74 2.57
N LEU A 74 20.43 -8.65 3.18
CA LEU A 74 20.97 -9.74 4.00
C LEU A 74 20.67 -11.13 3.45
N GLN A 75 19.69 -11.28 2.55
CA GLN A 75 19.25 -12.58 2.05
C GLN A 75 19.04 -12.59 0.52
N PRO A 76 19.95 -12.03 -0.29
CA PRO A 76 19.72 -11.89 -1.73
C PRO A 76 19.52 -13.24 -2.44
N SER A 77 20.15 -14.31 -1.97
CA SER A 77 19.96 -15.67 -2.50
C SER A 77 18.55 -16.23 -2.35
N LYS A 78 17.71 -15.63 -1.48
CA LYS A 78 16.30 -16.00 -1.30
C LYS A 78 15.35 -15.21 -2.21
N ILE A 79 15.86 -14.39 -3.13
CA ILE A 79 15.03 -13.67 -4.11
C ILE A 79 14.73 -14.64 -5.26
N VAL A 80 13.45 -14.94 -5.45
CA VAL A 80 12.99 -15.94 -6.45
C VAL A 80 13.06 -15.39 -7.87
N ASP A 81 12.72 -14.11 -8.04
CA ASP A 81 12.76 -13.45 -9.34
C ASP A 81 14.20 -13.22 -9.79
N ARG A 82 14.61 -13.97 -10.82
CA ARG A 82 15.97 -13.90 -11.39
C ARG A 82 16.21 -12.63 -12.21
N THR A 83 15.16 -11.95 -12.65
CA THR A 83 15.25 -10.69 -13.41
C THR A 83 15.38 -9.48 -12.50
N PHE A 84 15.12 -9.65 -11.20
CA PHE A 84 15.21 -8.58 -10.22
C PHE A 84 16.67 -8.14 -10.00
N ALA A 85 16.97 -6.91 -10.40
CA ALA A 85 18.28 -6.31 -10.16
C ALA A 85 18.46 -5.94 -8.67
N VAL A 86 19.31 -6.68 -7.95
CA VAL A 86 19.61 -6.42 -6.54
C VAL A 86 20.48 -5.17 -6.40
N ARG A 87 19.89 -4.08 -5.88
CA ARG A 87 20.57 -2.78 -5.70
C ARG A 87 20.38 -2.25 -4.27
N PRO A 88 21.13 -2.78 -3.27
CA PRO A 88 20.86 -2.49 -1.86
C PRO A 88 20.94 -1.01 -1.50
N ALA A 89 21.99 -0.31 -1.93
CA ALA A 89 22.18 1.11 -1.64
C ALA A 89 21.04 1.98 -2.21
N ALA A 90 20.61 1.71 -3.44
CA ALA A 90 19.50 2.44 -4.07
C ALA A 90 18.17 2.20 -3.33
N GLU A 91 17.95 0.98 -2.83
CA GLU A 91 16.73 0.64 -2.10
C GLU A 91 16.69 1.23 -0.69
N ILE A 92 17.83 1.26 0.00
CA ILE A 92 17.97 1.97 1.28
C ILE A 92 17.71 3.47 1.07
N TRP A 93 18.34 4.06 0.06
CA TRP A 93 18.15 5.48 -0.27
C TRP A 93 16.69 5.78 -0.60
N ARG A 94 16.04 4.97 -1.44
CA ARG A 94 14.61 5.09 -1.75
C ARG A 94 13.76 5.04 -0.48
N PHE A 95 14.02 4.08 0.40
CA PHE A 95 13.27 3.91 1.65
C PHE A 95 13.37 5.11 2.57
N VAL A 96 14.57 5.67 2.75
CA VAL A 96 14.81 6.86 3.59
C VAL A 96 14.17 8.10 2.95
N ARG A 97 14.42 8.33 1.66
CA ARG A 97 13.88 9.50 0.95
C ARG A 97 12.36 9.55 0.95
N ASP A 98 11.69 8.39 0.84
CA ASP A 98 10.23 8.32 0.83
C ASP A 98 9.59 8.79 2.16
N PHE A 99 10.34 8.98 3.26
CA PHE A 99 9.81 9.56 4.51
C PHE A 99 9.62 11.08 4.41
N PHE A 100 10.40 11.74 3.55
CA PHE A 100 10.41 13.19 3.40
C PHE A 100 9.77 13.65 2.09
N ARG A 101 9.34 12.70 1.25
CA ARG A 101 8.78 13.00 -0.06
C ARG A 101 7.32 13.42 0.09
N PRO A 102 6.91 14.59 -0.45
CA PRO A 102 5.51 14.97 -0.50
C PRO A 102 4.71 13.99 -1.38
N GLY A 103 3.44 13.75 -1.02
CA GLY A 103 2.58 12.79 -1.71
C GLY A 103 2.86 11.33 -1.35
N VAL A 104 3.65 11.08 -0.30
CA VAL A 104 3.82 9.74 0.28
C VAL A 104 3.00 9.64 1.57
N GLY A 105 1.89 8.90 1.52
CA GLY A 105 1.09 8.57 2.70
C GLY A 105 1.36 7.15 3.21
N TYR A 106 0.69 6.77 4.29
CA TYR A 106 0.95 5.53 5.03
C TYR A 106 -0.28 4.66 5.09
N TYR A 107 -0.10 3.33 5.03
CA TYR A 107 -1.23 2.39 4.98
C TYR A 107 -2.09 2.39 6.25
N VAL A 108 -1.46 2.57 7.41
CA VAL A 108 -2.08 2.36 8.73
C VAL A 108 -2.04 3.63 9.58
N TRP A 109 -1.10 4.54 9.29
CA TRP A 109 -0.99 5.78 10.06
C TRP A 109 -1.95 6.82 9.50
N ASP A 110 -2.82 7.31 10.38
CA ASP A 110 -3.65 8.49 10.19
C ASP A 110 -3.52 9.37 11.44
N ALA A 111 -3.36 10.68 11.25
CA ALA A 111 -3.23 11.61 12.37
C ALA A 111 -4.54 11.81 13.14
N SER A 112 -5.68 11.63 12.47
CA SER A 112 -7.02 11.74 13.04
C SER A 112 -7.49 10.43 13.70
N ASP A 113 -6.98 9.28 13.23
CA ASP A 113 -7.24 7.97 13.82
C ASP A 113 -5.95 7.12 13.94
N PRO A 114 -5.14 7.34 14.99
CA PRO A 114 -3.88 6.64 15.15
C PRO A 114 -4.03 5.24 15.77
N GLN A 115 -5.23 4.84 16.23
CA GLN A 115 -5.42 3.56 16.93
C GLN A 115 -5.06 2.32 16.09
N PRO A 116 -5.43 2.24 14.78
CA PRO A 116 -5.03 1.13 13.93
C PRO A 116 -3.52 0.93 13.87
N PHE A 117 -2.75 2.02 13.86
CA PHE A 117 -1.28 1.96 13.84
C PHE A 117 -0.73 1.28 15.10
N TYR A 118 -1.18 1.69 16.27
CA TYR A 118 -0.73 1.08 17.53
C TYR A 118 -1.14 -0.38 17.63
N ALA A 119 -2.34 -0.73 17.15
CA ALA A 119 -2.78 -2.12 17.09
C ALA A 119 -1.87 -2.97 16.18
N ASP A 120 -1.49 -2.46 15.00
CA ASP A 120 -0.57 -3.14 14.09
C ASP A 120 0.81 -3.34 14.72
N VAL A 121 1.38 -2.30 15.33
CA VAL A 121 2.67 -2.37 16.03
C VAL A 121 2.62 -3.42 17.16
N LYS A 122 1.58 -3.39 17.99
CA LYS A 122 1.38 -4.37 19.07
C LYS A 122 1.32 -5.80 18.53
N ASN A 123 0.59 -6.01 17.44
CA ASN A 123 0.47 -7.32 16.81
C ASN A 123 1.78 -7.79 16.19
N LEU A 124 2.56 -6.88 15.61
CA LEU A 124 3.89 -7.16 15.07
C LEU A 124 4.86 -7.60 16.18
N LEU A 125 4.90 -6.86 17.30
CA LEU A 125 5.73 -7.20 18.46
C LEU A 125 5.35 -8.55 19.07
N ARG A 126 4.06 -8.82 19.24
CA ARG A 126 3.57 -10.13 19.72
C ARG A 126 4.00 -11.29 18.83
N LYS A 127 3.95 -11.11 17.51
CA LYS A 127 4.40 -12.14 16.54
C LYS A 127 5.92 -12.34 16.58
N ALA A 128 6.69 -11.29 16.82
CA ALA A 128 8.13 -11.40 17.00
C ALA A 128 8.48 -12.18 18.26
N LEU A 129 7.84 -11.85 19.40
CA LEU A 129 8.05 -12.52 20.68
C LEU A 129 7.68 -14.01 20.67
N LYS A 130 6.61 -14.41 19.96
CA LYS A 130 6.22 -15.83 19.82
C LYS A 130 7.15 -16.68 18.95
N ARG A 131 8.07 -16.05 18.21
CA ARG A 131 9.04 -16.74 17.34
C ARG A 131 10.38 -17.00 18.05
N PHE A 132 10.55 -16.46 19.24
CA PHE A 132 11.62 -16.78 20.18
C PHE A 132 11.05 -17.69 21.27
#